data_AF-A0A1E5MJJ5-F1
#
_entry.id   AF-A0A1E5MJJ5-F1
#
_cell.length_a   1.000
_cell.length_b   1.000
_cell.length_c   1.000
_cell.angle_alpha   90.00
_cell.angle_beta   90.00
_cell.angle_gamma   90.00
#
_symmetry.space_group_name_H-M   'P 1'
#
loop_
_entity.id
_entity.type
_entity.pdbx_description
1 polymer ?
#
loop_
_entity_poly.entity_id
_entity_poly.type
_entity_poly.pdbx_seq_one_letter_code
_entity_poly.pdbx_strand_id
1 'polypeptide(L)'
;MVGLSASAVKRRVDRLVADGVIQGFTIKVDPAVEDRGTEAWVELYCRGTVSPDELRTLLDTVPEVVDAGTVTGSADAVVHMRSRDLSALELALDRVRLAPQVDHTRSAIVLSKLVSRESA
;
A
#
# COMPACT_ATOMS: atom_id res chain seq x y z
N MET A 1 -9.96 28.89 11.37
CA MET A 1 -11.23 29.30 10.72
C MET A 1 -10.88 30.05 9.44
N VAL A 2 -11.48 29.73 8.28
CA VAL A 2 -11.02 30.21 6.95
C VAL A 2 -11.72 31.48 6.43
N GLY A 3 -12.51 32.18 7.25
CA GLY A 3 -13.08 33.50 6.91
C GLY A 3 -14.08 33.52 5.74
N LEU A 4 -14.72 32.40 5.41
CA LEU A 4 -15.64 32.24 4.27
C LEU A 4 -16.98 31.63 4.71
N SER A 5 -18.04 31.93 3.96
CA SER A 5 -19.34 31.27 4.14
C SER A 5 -19.27 29.78 3.78
N ALA A 6 -20.15 28.96 4.36
CA ALA A 6 -20.22 27.53 4.06
C ALA A 6 -20.38 27.23 2.56
N SER A 7 -21.15 28.04 1.84
CA SER A 7 -21.34 27.91 0.39
C SER A 7 -20.08 28.25 -0.42
N ALA A 8 -19.29 29.23 0.04
CA ALA A 8 -18.01 29.58 -0.59
C ALA A 8 -16.96 28.48 -0.39
N VAL A 9 -16.90 27.87 0.81
CA VAL A 9 -16.02 26.73 1.09
C VAL A 9 -16.42 25.52 0.25
N LYS A 10 -17.71 25.16 0.19
CA LYS A 10 -18.21 24.03 -0.61
C LYS A 10 -17.81 24.14 -2.08
N ARG A 11 -18.09 25.29 -2.73
CA ARG A 11 -17.69 25.50 -4.14
C ARG A 11 -16.18 25.35 -4.38
N ARG A 12 -15.36 25.70 -3.39
CA ARG A 12 -13.90 25.53 -3.50
C ARG A 12 -13.52 24.06 -3.40
N VAL A 13 -14.08 23.32 -2.44
CA VAL A 13 -13.85 21.88 -2.30
C VAL A 13 -14.32 21.14 -3.55
N ASP A 14 -15.53 21.43 -4.05
CA ASP A 14 -16.08 20.81 -5.26
C ASP A 14 -15.16 21.05 -6.47
N ARG A 15 -14.60 22.26 -6.61
CA ARG A 15 -13.62 22.57 -7.66
C ARG A 15 -12.32 21.80 -7.47
N LEU A 16 -11.79 21.72 -6.26
CA LEU A 16 -10.56 20.97 -5.99
C LEU A 16 -10.72 19.48 -6.28
N VAL A 17 -11.90 18.91 -6.06
CA VAL A 17 -12.23 17.54 -6.45
C VAL A 17 -12.32 17.42 -7.98
N ALA A 18 -13.04 18.34 -8.65
CA ALA A 18 -13.18 18.35 -10.11
C ALA A 18 -11.84 18.53 -10.84
N ASP A 19 -10.94 19.35 -10.28
CA ASP A 19 -9.59 19.61 -10.80
C ASP A 19 -8.59 18.47 -10.44
N GLY A 20 -9.03 17.45 -9.69
CA GLY A 20 -8.18 16.32 -9.27
C GLY A 20 -7.15 16.65 -8.18
N VAL A 21 -7.17 17.89 -7.64
CA VAL A 21 -6.31 18.31 -6.53
C VAL A 21 -6.65 17.55 -5.26
N ILE A 22 -7.95 17.32 -5.00
CA ILE A 22 -8.41 16.36 -4.00
C ILE A 22 -8.73 15.06 -4.73
N GLN A 23 -7.90 14.04 -4.52
CA GLN A 23 -8.06 12.73 -5.16
C GLN A 23 -9.20 11.90 -4.54
N GLY A 24 -9.57 12.19 -3.29
CA GLY A 24 -10.64 11.51 -2.60
C GLY A 24 -10.75 11.93 -1.14
N PHE A 25 -11.75 11.38 -0.47
CA PHE A 25 -11.93 11.50 0.98
C PHE A 25 -11.86 10.09 1.55
N THR A 26 -11.12 9.92 2.64
CA THR A 26 -10.98 8.62 3.31
C THR A 26 -11.14 8.75 4.81
N ILE A 27 -11.46 7.63 5.47
CA ILE A 27 -11.49 7.53 6.93
C ILE A 27 -10.14 6.97 7.37
N LYS A 28 -9.47 7.69 8.27
CA LYS A 28 -8.28 7.16 8.96
C LYS A 28 -8.74 6.39 10.18
N VAL A 29 -8.62 5.07 10.12
CA VAL A 29 -8.89 4.18 11.25
C VAL A 29 -7.60 4.01 12.03
N ASP A 30 -7.69 4.02 13.36
CA ASP A 30 -6.55 3.69 14.20
C ASP A 30 -6.12 2.24 13.91
N PRO A 31 -4.86 1.99 13.51
CA PRO A 31 -4.38 0.63 13.27
C PRO A 31 -4.49 -0.29 14.49
N ALA A 32 -4.59 0.25 15.71
CA ALA A 32 -4.83 -0.54 16.93
C ALA A 32 -6.27 -1.05 17.03
N VAL A 33 -7.21 -0.43 16.31
CA VAL A 33 -8.63 -0.84 16.22
C VAL A 33 -8.84 -1.78 15.03
N GLU A 34 -7.99 -1.71 14.02
CA GLU A 34 -7.98 -2.61 12.88
C GLU A 34 -7.26 -3.92 13.29
N ASP A 35 -7.89 -5.08 13.08
CA ASP A 35 -7.33 -6.41 13.40
C ASP A 35 -6.19 -6.76 12.42
N ARG A 36 -5.17 -5.90 12.31
CA ARG A 36 -4.00 -6.02 11.43
C ARG A 36 -2.72 -5.81 12.24
N GLY A 37 -2.44 -6.76 13.13
CA GLY A 37 -1.34 -6.67 14.08
C GLY A 37 0.06 -6.95 13.51
N THR A 38 0.17 -7.54 12.31
CA THR A 38 1.46 -7.91 11.71
C THR A 38 1.71 -7.12 10.43
N GLU A 39 2.91 -6.56 10.31
CA GLU A 39 3.34 -5.79 9.15
C GLU A 39 4.71 -6.26 8.66
N ALA A 40 4.91 -6.23 7.34
CA ALA A 40 6.19 -6.58 6.74
C ALA A 40 6.49 -5.76 5.49
N TRP A 41 7.80 -5.54 5.29
CA TRP A 41 8.35 -5.12 4.01
C TRP A 41 8.82 -6.36 3.26
N VAL A 42 8.47 -6.46 1.98
CA VAL A 42 8.74 -7.62 1.15
C VAL A 42 9.41 -7.14 -0.13
N GLU A 43 10.68 -7.49 -0.28
CA GLU A 43 11.38 -7.37 -1.55
C GLU A 43 10.94 -8.51 -2.47
N LEU A 44 10.56 -8.16 -3.69
CA LEU A 44 10.07 -9.06 -4.72
C LEU A 44 11.10 -9.14 -5.84
N TYR A 45 11.46 -10.38 -6.19
CA TYR A 45 12.40 -10.69 -7.26
C TYR A 45 11.70 -11.55 -8.30
N CYS A 46 11.78 -11.13 -9.55
CA CYS A 46 11.08 -11.72 -10.66
C CYS A 46 12.02 -12.42 -11.65
N ARG A 47 11.46 -13.37 -12.40
CA ARG A 47 12.18 -14.05 -13.49
C ARG A 47 12.09 -13.20 -14.75
N GLY A 48 13.25 -12.76 -15.23
CA GLY A 48 13.33 -11.95 -16.45
C GLY A 48 12.80 -10.53 -16.23
N THR A 49 12.36 -9.88 -17.31
CA THR A 49 11.81 -8.53 -17.25
C THR A 49 10.30 -8.60 -17.07
N VAL A 50 9.82 -8.19 -15.89
CA VAL A 50 8.37 -8.04 -15.62
C VAL A 50 8.00 -6.58 -15.71
N SER A 51 6.89 -6.29 -16.38
CA SER A 51 6.39 -4.92 -16.48
C SER A 51 5.75 -4.44 -15.16
N PRO A 52 5.78 -3.12 -14.89
CA PRO A 52 5.07 -2.55 -13.74
C PRO A 52 3.57 -2.88 -13.74
N ASP A 53 2.93 -3.00 -14.91
CA ASP A 53 1.51 -3.32 -15.02
C ASP A 53 1.20 -4.77 -14.63
N GLU A 54 2.08 -5.71 -14.95
CA GLU A 54 1.97 -7.11 -14.53
C GLU A 54 2.16 -7.24 -13.01
N LEU A 55 3.13 -6.52 -12.45
CA LEU A 55 3.33 -6.46 -10.99
C LEU A 55 2.12 -5.85 -10.29
N ARG A 56 1.59 -4.74 -10.82
CA ARG A 56 0.38 -4.12 -10.28
C ARG A 56 -0.80 -5.09 -10.30
N THR A 57 -1.02 -5.76 -11.43
CA THR A 57 -2.11 -6.74 -11.57
C THR A 57 -1.96 -7.89 -10.57
N LEU A 58 -0.75 -8.38 -10.37
CA LEU A 58 -0.46 -9.41 -9.37
C LEU A 58 -0.78 -8.91 -7.95
N LEU A 59 -0.23 -7.76 -7.57
CA LEU A 59 -0.33 -7.24 -6.21
C LEU A 59 -1.75 -6.80 -5.85
N ASP A 60 -2.53 -6.29 -6.82
CA ASP A 60 -3.96 -5.95 -6.65
C ASP A 60 -4.81 -7.17 -6.23
N THR A 61 -4.34 -8.40 -6.46
CA THR A 61 -5.05 -9.63 -6.03
C THR A 61 -4.81 -10.02 -4.58
N VAL A 62 -3.91 -9.33 -3.87
CA VAL A 62 -3.50 -9.66 -2.50
C VAL A 62 -3.91 -8.52 -1.56
N PRO A 63 -5.05 -8.64 -0.84
CA PRO A 63 -5.60 -7.56 0.00
C PRO A 63 -4.71 -7.11 1.16
N GLU A 64 -3.72 -7.91 1.52
CA GLU A 64 -2.73 -7.58 2.54
C GLU A 64 -1.68 -6.60 2.01
N VAL A 65 -1.54 -6.43 0.69
CA VAL A 65 -0.68 -5.40 0.10
C VAL A 65 -1.34 -4.04 0.30
N VAL A 66 -0.69 -3.17 1.08
CA VAL A 66 -1.19 -1.83 1.39
C VAL A 66 -0.42 -0.72 0.68
N ASP A 67 0.79 -1.03 0.22
CA ASP A 67 1.62 -0.14 -0.61
C ASP A 67 2.62 -0.98 -1.40
N ALA A 68 3.03 -0.51 -2.57
CA ALA A 68 4.02 -1.16 -3.40
C ALA A 68 4.66 -0.19 -4.38
N GLY A 69 5.96 -0.35 -4.61
CA GLY A 69 6.68 0.43 -5.61
C GLY A 69 7.74 -0.40 -6.30
N THR A 70 7.90 -0.18 -7.61
CA THR A 70 9.09 -0.64 -8.33
C THR A 70 10.29 0.16 -7.83
N VAL A 71 11.43 -0.50 -7.64
CA VAL A 71 12.62 0.14 -7.09
C VAL A 71 13.81 -0.01 -8.03
N THR A 72 14.71 0.96 -7.97
CA THR A 72 16.06 0.77 -8.51
C THR A 72 16.84 -0.11 -7.54
N GLY A 73 17.41 -1.22 -8.00
CA GLY A 73 18.14 -2.14 -7.14
C GLY A 73 18.12 -3.56 -7.67
N SER A 74 18.43 -4.53 -6.81
CA SER A 74 18.36 -5.96 -7.15
C SER A 74 16.92 -6.49 -7.15
N ALA A 75 16.04 -5.90 -6.35
CA ALA A 75 14.63 -6.24 -6.31
C ALA A 75 13.88 -5.49 -7.40
N ASP A 76 12.86 -6.13 -7.98
CA ASP A 76 11.98 -5.52 -8.98
C ASP A 76 10.93 -4.63 -8.31
N ALA A 77 10.48 -5.00 -7.10
CA ALA A 77 9.56 -4.22 -6.29
C ALA A 77 9.80 -4.38 -4.79
N VAL A 78 9.40 -3.36 -4.03
CA VAL A 78 9.24 -3.41 -2.58
C VAL A 78 7.77 -3.26 -2.26
N VAL A 79 7.26 -4.18 -1.47
CA VAL A 79 5.85 -4.31 -1.12
C VAL A 79 5.69 -4.19 0.38
N HIS A 80 4.74 -3.35 0.79
CA HIS A 80 4.31 -3.19 2.16
C HIS A 80 3.07 -4.04 2.39
N MET A 81 3.15 -4.99 3.33
CA MET A 81 2.04 -5.87 3.65
C MET A 81 1.57 -5.71 5.08
N ARG A 82 0.25 -5.74 5.31
CA ARG A 82 -0.39 -5.74 6.63
C ARG A 82 -1.42 -6.86 6.74
N SER A 83 -1.30 -7.68 7.78
CA SER A 83 -2.20 -8.80 8.08
C SER A 83 -2.57 -8.82 9.56
N ARG A 84 -3.60 -9.60 9.89
CA ARG A 84 -4.07 -9.78 11.28
C ARG A 84 -3.05 -10.44 12.19
N ASP A 85 -2.36 -11.44 11.67
CA ASP A 85 -1.39 -12.27 12.39
C ASP A 85 -0.31 -12.76 11.41
N LEU A 86 0.73 -13.40 11.97
CA LEU A 86 1.84 -13.94 11.19
C LEU A 86 1.39 -15.03 10.20
N SER A 87 0.43 -15.88 10.59
CA SER A 87 -0.07 -16.94 9.71
C SER A 87 -0.81 -16.38 8.49
N ALA A 88 -1.59 -15.31 8.66
CA ALA A 88 -2.23 -14.59 7.56
C ALA A 88 -1.19 -13.89 6.68
N LEU A 89 -0.10 -13.38 7.25
CA LEU A 89 1.01 -12.82 6.46
C LEU A 89 1.67 -13.90 5.61
N GLU A 90 1.94 -15.08 6.17
CA GLU A 90 2.52 -16.22 5.45
C GLU A 90 1.62 -16.62 4.27
N LEU A 91 0.31 -16.75 4.49
CA LEU A 91 -0.64 -17.05 3.41
C LEU A 91 -0.70 -15.96 2.33
N ALA A 92 -0.50 -14.69 2.70
CA ALA A 92 -0.43 -13.60 1.73
C ALA A 92 0.88 -13.63 0.93
N LEU A 93 2.01 -13.90 1.59
CA LEU A 93 3.31 -14.09 0.95
C LEU A 93 3.29 -15.28 -0.02
N ASP A 94 2.64 -16.38 0.36
CA ASP A 94 2.52 -17.55 -0.50
C ASP A 94 1.69 -17.24 -1.74
N ARG A 95 0.60 -16.46 -1.63
CA ARG A 95 -0.16 -15.97 -2.80
C ARG A 95 0.71 -15.18 -3.77
N VAL A 96 1.58 -14.32 -3.27
CA VAL A 96 2.55 -13.58 -4.10
C VAL A 96 3.53 -14.54 -4.78
N ARG A 97 4.08 -15.51 -4.03
CA ARG A 97 5.06 -16.49 -4.53
C ARG A 97 4.50 -17.47 -5.55
N LEU A 98 3.18 -17.71 -5.54
CA LEU A 98 2.51 -18.57 -6.52
C LEU A 98 2.48 -17.96 -7.93
N ALA A 99 2.74 -16.66 -8.08
CA ALA A 99 2.78 -16.06 -9.39
C ALA A 99 3.98 -16.58 -10.21
N PRO A 100 3.77 -16.97 -11.48
CA PRO A 100 4.81 -17.62 -12.28
C PRO A 100 6.03 -16.72 -12.53
N GLN A 101 5.81 -15.41 -12.60
CA GLN A 101 6.86 -14.42 -12.76
C GLN A 101 7.68 -14.17 -11.49
N VAL A 102 7.23 -14.61 -10.31
CA VAL A 102 7.97 -14.43 -9.06
C VAL A 102 9.02 -15.54 -8.94
N ASP A 103 10.27 -15.11 -8.77
CA ASP A 103 11.39 -16.02 -8.53
C ASP A 103 11.50 -16.34 -7.03
N HIS A 104 11.64 -15.30 -6.23
CA HIS A 104 11.72 -15.40 -4.78
C HIS A 104 11.32 -14.06 -4.11
N THR A 105 11.21 -14.10 -2.78
CA THR A 105 10.89 -12.92 -1.97
C THR A 105 11.83 -12.84 -0.77
N ARG A 106 12.18 -11.63 -0.33
CA ARG A 106 12.83 -11.40 0.95
C ARG A 106 11.94 -10.54 1.83
N SER A 107 11.43 -11.13 2.91
CA SER A 107 10.51 -10.46 3.83
C SER A 107 11.22 -10.03 5.12
N ALA A 108 10.91 -8.82 5.60
CA ALA A 108 11.32 -8.29 6.89
C ALA A 108 10.08 -7.86 7.69
N ILE A 109 9.82 -8.56 8.79
CA ILE A 109 8.72 -8.22 9.70
C ILE A 109 9.06 -6.91 10.42
N VAL A 110 8.10 -6.01 10.46
CA VAL A 110 8.21 -4.74 11.18
C VAL A 110 8.01 -4.99 12.67
N LEU A 111 9.07 -4.80 13.45
CA LEU A 111 9.00 -4.91 14.91
C LEU A 111 8.48 -3.64 15.57
N SER A 112 8.83 -2.48 15.03
CA SER A 112 8.43 -1.18 15.54
C SER A 112 8.48 -0.14 14.42
N LYS A 113 7.42 0.66 14.30
CA LYS A 113 7.40 1.82 13.40
C LYS A 113 8.01 3.01 14.12
N LEU A 114 9.13 3.50 13.59
CA LEU A 114 9.81 4.66 14.16
C LEU A 114 9.19 5.99 13.71
N VAL A 115 8.80 6.08 12.44
CA VAL A 115 8.22 7.29 11.84
C VAL A 115 7.17 6.86 10.82
N SER A 116 5.97 7.42 10.92
CA SER A 116 4.94 7.35 9.88
C SER A 116 4.41 8.76 9.65
N ARG A 117 4.47 9.22 8.41
CA ARG A 117 3.93 10.51 7.99
C ARG A 117 2.92 10.24 6.89
N GLU A 118 1.70 9.89 7.29
CA GLU A 118 0.60 9.82 6.34
C GLU A 118 0.25 11.25 5.93
N SER A 119 0.55 11.61 4.68
CA SER A 119 0.14 12.91 4.13
C SER A 119 -1.37 13.07 4.30
N ALA A 120 -1.75 14.19 4.89
CA ALA A 120 -3.14 14.58 5.12
C ALA A 120 -3.77 15.11 3.83
#